data_AF-A0A9E6B954-F1
#
_entry.id   AF-A0A9E6B954-F1
#
_cell.length_a   1.000
_cell.length_b   1.000
_cell.length_c   1.000
_cell.angle_alpha   90.00
_cell.angle_beta   90.00
_cell.angle_gamma   90.00
#
_symmetry.space_group_name_H-M   'P 1'
#
loop_
_entity.id
_entity.type
_entity.pdbx_description
1 polymer ?
#
loop_
_entity_poly.entity_id
_entity_poly.type
_entity_poly.pdbx_seq_one_letter_code
_entity_poly.pdbx_strand_id
1 'polypeptide(L)'
;MTARGVDLWDVWEWDVVVAPDATPAEQYAAEEFRDHFRRATGAALPVVRTAAEGARGHVRIGPGAAGWNAEAFGAEDSRIAAGDGRIAIAGGRPRGTLYGVYTFLEDCLGVRFLTADHTHVPRLSGPCLVGPLERTVRPRLSFRCPYYGENTADPAFAARLRVNTVTDDARLGGRDPMTRLTHTFLRQIPSGVHGAAHPEYYALRDGVRLAPFEDDRYETQPCLSHPDVLRIVTDAVLREIAENPSRGNVSVCQNDNKKHCQCDACRAVDEREGSAMGSLLTFVNAVADAVAARHPHVKVGTFAYQYSRRAPRRLRPRPNVQIQLCSIECCMMHAIDDPDCPRNVEFCRDLADWGRICDDVRIWNYNTNFHNYLLPCPNLRVIEPNVRYFVRNSARGVFMQAAGNARGAELCDLRNYMIAGLLWDPSRGGRELFEEFLELHYAEAAGPIRRFIDLVHDNASARGVHHHCFGRAADYGIDGTIAQAGLDAFDEALALACSDEVRARVEKASIPALRAALEPVWYAGSPEEVDAALAERMRPLARRLLELCARHGVTHAHEYGGIDEARTRLEAVLGLRAG
;
A
#
# COMPACT_ATOMS: atom_id res chain seq x y z
N MET A 1 7.98 6.26 -46.30
CA MET A 1 8.38 4.92 -45.82
C MET A 1 7.61 4.67 -44.53
N THR A 2 6.85 3.59 -44.44
CA THR A 2 6.14 3.20 -43.22
C THR A 2 7.16 2.71 -42.20
N ALA A 3 7.18 3.30 -41.00
CA ALA A 3 8.07 2.89 -39.91
C ALA A 3 7.90 1.39 -39.62
N ARG A 4 9.00 0.66 -39.45
CA ARG A 4 8.97 -0.78 -39.18
C ARG A 4 9.13 -1.06 -37.69
N GLY A 5 8.41 -2.05 -37.17
CA GLY A 5 8.61 -2.54 -35.81
C GLY A 5 9.99 -3.18 -35.62
N VAL A 6 10.34 -3.44 -34.37
CA VAL A 6 11.54 -4.16 -33.96
C VAL A 6 11.16 -5.59 -33.62
N ASP A 7 11.76 -6.57 -34.27
CA ASP A 7 11.62 -7.97 -33.88
C ASP A 7 12.59 -8.27 -32.74
N LEU A 8 12.07 -8.45 -31.52
CA LEU A 8 12.88 -8.72 -30.33
C LEU A 8 13.59 -10.08 -30.38
N TRP A 9 13.21 -10.97 -31.30
CA TRP A 9 13.88 -12.26 -31.53
C TRP A 9 15.19 -12.14 -32.32
N ASP A 10 15.38 -11.05 -33.08
CA ASP A 10 16.53 -10.85 -33.99
C ASP A 10 17.39 -9.63 -33.60
N VAL A 11 17.69 -9.49 -32.30
CA VAL A 11 18.49 -8.38 -31.76
C VAL A 11 19.87 -8.80 -31.23
N TRP A 12 20.37 -9.97 -31.60
CA TRP A 12 21.63 -10.54 -31.07
C TRP A 12 22.87 -9.65 -31.29
N GLU A 13 22.84 -8.80 -32.31
CA GLU A 13 23.92 -7.84 -32.66
C GLU A 13 23.58 -6.40 -32.23
N TRP A 14 22.73 -6.23 -31.21
CA TRP A 14 22.40 -4.93 -30.62
C TRP A 14 23.19 -4.68 -29.34
N ASP A 15 23.19 -3.43 -28.90
CA ASP A 15 23.74 -3.00 -27.61
C ASP A 15 22.69 -2.24 -26.77
N VAL A 16 22.98 -2.11 -25.47
CA VAL A 16 22.25 -1.23 -24.56
C VAL A 16 23.12 -0.01 -24.27
N VAL A 17 22.73 1.14 -24.80
CA VAL A 17 23.45 2.41 -24.69
C VAL A 17 22.92 3.22 -23.51
N VAL A 18 23.82 3.64 -22.62
CA VAL A 18 23.55 4.52 -21.49
C VAL A 18 24.53 5.69 -21.53
N ALA A 19 24.05 6.93 -21.36
CA ALA A 19 24.92 8.09 -21.44
C ALA A 19 26.02 8.10 -20.34
N PRO A 20 27.17 8.75 -20.57
CA PRO A 20 28.22 8.88 -19.55
C PRO A 20 27.76 9.60 -18.27
N ASP A 21 26.83 10.54 -18.38
CA ASP A 21 26.25 11.33 -17.29
C ASP A 21 24.98 10.70 -16.69
N ALA A 22 24.71 9.43 -17.01
CA ALA A 22 23.52 8.74 -16.52
C ALA A 22 23.53 8.60 -14.99
N THR A 23 22.38 8.86 -14.37
CA THR A 23 22.19 8.73 -12.92
C THR A 23 22.32 7.27 -12.47
N PRO A 24 22.53 7.00 -11.16
CA PRO A 24 22.54 5.63 -10.64
C PRO A 24 21.28 4.82 -11.02
N ALA A 25 20.10 5.45 -11.03
CA ALA A 25 18.86 4.79 -11.45
C ALA A 25 18.81 4.50 -12.95
N GLU A 26 19.34 5.38 -13.80
CA GLU A 26 19.42 5.16 -15.25
C GLU A 26 20.40 4.02 -15.60
N GLN A 27 21.50 3.90 -14.86
CA GLN A 27 22.46 2.79 -15.00
C GLN A 27 21.84 1.47 -14.56
N TYR A 28 21.19 1.45 -13.39
CA TYR A 28 20.50 0.27 -12.89
C TYR A 28 19.34 -0.16 -13.80
N ALA A 29 18.61 0.80 -14.39
CA ALA A 29 17.56 0.51 -15.36
C ALA A 29 18.10 -0.25 -16.59
N ALA A 30 19.33 0.06 -17.04
CA ALA A 30 19.94 -0.66 -18.14
C ALA A 30 20.36 -2.09 -17.79
N GLU A 31 20.81 -2.31 -16.55
CA GLU A 31 21.09 -3.65 -16.02
C GLU A 31 19.81 -4.48 -15.91
N GLU A 32 18.74 -3.92 -15.34
CA GLU A 32 17.44 -4.58 -15.23
C GLU A 32 16.87 -4.90 -16.61
N PHE A 33 16.97 -3.99 -17.59
CA PHE A 33 16.59 -4.27 -18.97
C PHE A 33 17.39 -5.45 -19.52
N ARG A 34 18.73 -5.37 -19.51
CA ARG A 34 19.61 -6.41 -20.06
C ARG A 34 19.31 -7.78 -19.46
N ASP A 35 19.17 -7.86 -18.14
CA ASP A 35 19.07 -9.13 -17.44
C ASP A 35 17.72 -9.83 -17.70
N HIS A 36 16.62 -9.08 -17.70
CA HIS A 36 15.30 -9.62 -18.03
C HIS A 36 15.17 -9.90 -19.53
N PHE A 37 15.73 -9.03 -20.38
CA PHE A 37 15.75 -9.22 -21.82
C PHE A 37 16.52 -10.51 -22.21
N ARG A 38 17.69 -10.75 -21.61
CA ARG A 38 18.46 -11.98 -21.82
C ARG A 38 17.70 -13.22 -21.36
N ARG A 39 17.01 -13.16 -20.21
CA ARG A 39 16.18 -14.27 -19.72
C ARG A 39 15.01 -14.58 -20.66
N ALA A 40 14.43 -13.56 -21.30
CA ALA A 40 13.29 -13.71 -22.20
C ALA A 40 13.69 -14.16 -23.61
N THR A 41 14.75 -13.57 -24.17
CA THR A 41 15.13 -13.72 -25.58
C THR A 41 16.35 -14.61 -25.80
N GLY A 42 17.19 -14.80 -24.77
CA GLY A 42 18.52 -15.40 -24.87
C GLY A 42 19.63 -14.42 -25.28
N ALA A 43 19.30 -13.23 -25.81
CA ALA A 43 20.29 -12.29 -26.32
C ALA A 43 21.03 -11.57 -25.19
N ALA A 44 22.36 -11.66 -25.22
CA ALA A 44 23.24 -11.02 -24.24
C ALA A 44 23.76 -9.68 -24.78
N LEU A 45 22.94 -8.63 -24.65
CA LEU A 45 23.28 -7.30 -25.13
C LEU A 45 24.31 -6.64 -24.19
N PRO A 46 25.47 -6.17 -24.70
CA PRO A 46 26.43 -5.44 -23.87
C PRO A 46 25.87 -4.06 -23.47
N VAL A 47 26.13 -3.63 -22.23
CA VAL A 47 25.85 -2.26 -21.79
C VAL A 47 27.06 -1.39 -22.09
N VAL A 48 26.87 -0.36 -22.91
CA VAL A 48 27.94 0.51 -23.43
C VAL A 48 27.63 1.99 -23.17
N ARG A 49 28.67 2.83 -23.15
CA ARG A 49 28.53 4.28 -22.95
C ARG A 49 28.31 5.08 -24.23
N THR A 50 28.69 4.48 -25.34
CA THR A 50 28.54 5.01 -26.70
C THR A 50 28.10 3.86 -27.59
N ALA A 51 27.20 4.14 -28.52
CA ALA A 51 26.75 3.17 -29.51
C ALA A 51 27.94 2.53 -30.24
N ALA A 52 27.95 1.20 -30.37
CA ALA A 52 29.03 0.49 -31.04
C ALA A 52 29.00 0.73 -32.56
N GLU A 53 30.17 1.03 -33.15
CA GLU A 53 30.39 1.13 -34.59
C GLU A 53 30.28 -0.26 -35.24
N GLY A 54 29.06 -0.76 -35.42
CA GLY A 54 28.79 -2.08 -36.00
C GLY A 54 27.53 -2.78 -35.49
N ALA A 55 26.88 -2.25 -34.45
CA ALA A 55 25.60 -2.79 -34.00
C ALA A 55 24.49 -2.57 -35.05
N ARG A 56 23.61 -3.55 -35.23
CA ARG A 56 22.48 -3.45 -36.18
C ARG A 56 21.32 -2.59 -35.67
N GLY A 57 21.32 -2.29 -34.38
CA GLY A 57 20.35 -1.45 -33.71
C GLY A 57 20.75 -1.21 -32.25
N HIS A 58 20.01 -0.34 -31.58
CA HIS A 58 20.37 0.12 -30.24
C HIS A 58 19.16 0.18 -29.32
N VAL A 59 19.34 -0.30 -28.08
CA VAL A 59 18.47 0.04 -26.96
C VAL A 59 19.07 1.22 -26.22
N ARG A 60 18.39 2.36 -26.16
CA ARG A 60 18.87 3.59 -25.53
C ARG A 60 18.11 3.82 -24.23
N ILE A 61 18.82 3.81 -23.10
CA ILE A 61 18.23 3.94 -21.78
C ILE A 61 18.72 5.24 -21.12
N GLY A 62 17.75 6.06 -20.71
CA GLY A 62 17.97 7.37 -20.11
C GLY A 62 17.90 8.54 -21.11
N PRO A 63 17.52 9.75 -20.64
CA PRO A 63 17.26 10.90 -21.52
C PRO A 63 18.46 11.26 -22.41
N GLY A 64 19.68 11.23 -21.86
CA GLY A 64 20.91 11.52 -22.60
C GLY A 64 21.14 10.56 -23.77
N ALA A 65 20.99 9.25 -23.56
CA ALA A 65 21.16 8.26 -24.63
C ALA A 65 20.02 8.34 -25.66
N ALA A 66 18.80 8.59 -25.22
CA ALA A 66 17.62 8.72 -26.08
C ALA A 66 17.62 10.02 -26.91
N GLY A 67 18.40 11.03 -26.51
CA GLY A 67 18.39 12.37 -27.12
C GLY A 67 17.17 13.20 -26.71
N TRP A 68 16.67 13.00 -25.49
CA TRP A 68 15.53 13.74 -24.93
C TRP A 68 15.95 14.60 -23.74
N ASN A 69 15.23 15.70 -23.51
CA ASN A 69 15.46 16.55 -22.34
C ASN A 69 14.79 15.96 -21.10
N ALA A 70 15.57 15.61 -20.09
CA ALA A 70 15.09 15.09 -18.80
C ALA A 70 14.12 16.07 -18.09
N GLU A 71 14.33 17.39 -18.25
CA GLU A 71 13.53 18.43 -17.59
C GLU A 71 12.13 18.61 -18.20
N ALA A 72 11.90 18.05 -19.39
CA ALA A 72 10.58 18.06 -20.03
C ALA A 72 9.61 17.01 -19.43
N PHE A 73 10.08 16.18 -18.51
CA PHE A 73 9.32 15.11 -17.87
C PHE A 73 9.01 15.45 -16.40
N GLY A 74 7.83 15.06 -15.92
CA GLY A 74 7.62 14.90 -14.47
C GLY A 74 8.57 13.84 -13.90
N ALA A 75 8.85 13.87 -12.59
CA ALA A 75 9.87 13.04 -11.94
C ALA A 75 9.74 11.51 -12.17
N GLU A 76 8.52 11.05 -12.46
CA GLU A 76 8.18 9.65 -12.72
C GLU A 76 7.54 9.44 -14.10
N ASP A 77 7.44 10.49 -14.92
CA ASP A 77 7.00 10.36 -16.30
C ASP A 77 8.04 9.57 -17.09
N SER A 78 7.58 8.80 -18.08
CA SER A 78 8.48 8.11 -19.01
C SER A 78 7.94 8.14 -20.44
N ARG A 79 8.85 7.95 -21.39
CA ARG A 79 8.56 7.78 -22.82
C ARG A 79 9.27 6.55 -23.32
N ILE A 80 8.55 5.76 -24.09
CA ILE A 80 8.99 4.51 -24.71
C ILE A 80 8.77 4.66 -26.21
N ALA A 81 9.81 4.48 -26.99
CA ALA A 81 9.74 4.46 -28.45
C ALA A 81 10.41 3.19 -28.97
N ALA A 82 9.75 2.46 -29.86
CA ALA A 82 10.32 1.29 -30.51
C ALA A 82 9.98 1.30 -32.00
N GLY A 83 10.98 1.19 -32.85
CA GLY A 83 10.84 1.19 -34.31
C GLY A 83 12.14 1.53 -35.02
N ASP A 84 12.21 1.20 -36.31
CA ASP A 84 13.32 1.55 -37.21
C ASP A 84 14.71 1.19 -36.64
N GLY A 85 14.84 -0.01 -36.09
CA GLY A 85 16.11 -0.51 -35.54
C GLY A 85 16.52 0.12 -34.21
N ARG A 86 15.56 0.70 -33.47
CA ARG A 86 15.84 1.34 -32.17
C ARG A 86 14.73 1.07 -31.15
N ILE A 87 15.15 0.88 -29.90
CA ILE A 87 14.30 1.02 -28.72
C ILE A 87 14.87 2.17 -27.88
N ALA A 88 14.06 3.13 -27.46
CA ALA A 88 14.47 4.23 -26.62
C ALA A 88 13.51 4.38 -25.43
N ILE A 89 14.06 4.33 -24.22
CA ILE A 89 13.31 4.39 -22.97
C ILE A 89 13.96 5.41 -22.07
N ALA A 90 13.23 6.45 -21.70
CA ALA A 90 13.74 7.50 -20.84
C ALA A 90 12.59 8.23 -20.13
N GLY A 91 12.89 8.85 -19.00
CA GLY A 91 11.91 9.57 -18.21
C GLY A 91 12.52 10.64 -17.32
N GLY A 92 11.69 11.27 -16.51
CA GLY A 92 12.14 12.26 -15.54
C GLY A 92 12.99 11.63 -14.43
N ARG A 93 13.80 12.48 -13.80
CA ARG A 93 14.64 12.08 -12.67
C ARG A 93 13.88 12.25 -11.35
N PRO A 94 14.10 11.38 -10.35
CA PRO A 94 15.15 10.37 -10.31
C PRO A 94 14.81 9.03 -10.95
N ARG A 95 13.54 8.68 -11.21
CA ARG A 95 13.13 7.27 -11.41
C ARG A 95 12.29 6.97 -12.65
N GLY A 96 11.86 7.98 -13.40
CA GLY A 96 11.00 7.79 -14.58
C GLY A 96 11.61 6.83 -15.61
N THR A 97 12.91 6.89 -15.85
CA THR A 97 13.60 5.93 -16.75
C THR A 97 13.47 4.49 -16.28
N LEU A 98 13.71 4.23 -14.98
CA LEU A 98 13.60 2.88 -14.39
C LEU A 98 12.18 2.32 -14.53
N TYR A 99 11.17 3.14 -14.24
CA TYR A 99 9.76 2.75 -14.40
C TYR A 99 9.37 2.57 -15.88
N GLY A 100 9.96 3.34 -16.79
CA GLY A 100 9.82 3.14 -18.23
C GLY A 100 10.36 1.77 -18.68
N VAL A 101 11.51 1.35 -18.14
CA VAL A 101 12.08 0.02 -18.43
C VAL A 101 11.16 -1.07 -17.93
N TYR A 102 10.69 -1.01 -16.69
CA TYR A 102 9.73 -1.99 -16.17
C TYR A 102 8.43 -2.03 -16.98
N THR A 103 7.97 -0.88 -17.47
CA THR A 103 6.76 -0.82 -18.30
C THR A 103 6.98 -1.48 -19.66
N PHE A 104 8.15 -1.28 -20.27
CA PHE A 104 8.50 -2.01 -21.50
C PHE A 104 8.60 -3.52 -21.26
N LEU A 105 9.26 -3.95 -20.19
CA LEU A 105 9.40 -5.37 -19.86
C LEU A 105 8.04 -6.05 -19.63
N GLU A 106 7.10 -5.36 -18.97
CA GLU A 106 5.75 -5.87 -18.73
C GLU A 106 4.91 -5.87 -20.01
N ASP A 107 4.82 -4.73 -20.71
CA ASP A 107 3.87 -4.55 -21.81
C ASP A 107 4.34 -5.18 -23.11
N CYS A 108 5.65 -5.23 -23.36
CA CYS A 108 6.21 -5.71 -24.63
C CYS A 108 6.82 -7.11 -24.54
N LEU A 109 7.27 -7.54 -23.35
CA LEU A 109 7.89 -8.86 -23.13
C LEU A 109 7.09 -9.79 -22.21
N GLY A 110 6.01 -9.30 -21.58
CA GLY A 110 5.18 -10.12 -20.69
C GLY A 110 5.83 -10.48 -19.36
N VAL A 111 6.91 -9.79 -18.95
CA VAL A 111 7.53 -10.00 -17.63
C VAL A 111 6.54 -9.63 -16.53
N ARG A 112 6.50 -10.39 -15.43
CA ARG A 112 5.68 -10.08 -14.25
C ARG A 112 6.47 -10.27 -12.96
N PHE A 113 6.54 -9.22 -12.15
CA PHE A 113 7.15 -9.24 -10.82
C PHE A 113 6.06 -9.61 -9.80
N LEU A 114 5.94 -10.90 -9.47
CA LEU A 114 4.81 -11.43 -8.70
C LEU A 114 5.05 -11.31 -7.19
N THR A 115 6.23 -11.75 -6.74
CA THR A 115 6.71 -11.67 -5.35
C THR A 115 8.19 -11.30 -5.34
N ALA A 116 8.78 -11.03 -4.16
CA ALA A 116 10.21 -10.70 -4.06
C ALA A 116 11.11 -11.82 -4.64
N ASP A 117 10.68 -13.08 -4.49
CA ASP A 117 11.40 -14.27 -4.94
C ASP A 117 10.87 -14.87 -6.25
N HIS A 118 9.78 -14.36 -6.81
CA HIS A 118 9.19 -14.87 -8.05
C HIS A 118 8.94 -13.77 -9.09
N THR A 119 9.78 -13.79 -10.13
CA THR A 119 9.57 -13.02 -11.37
C THR A 119 9.32 -13.98 -12.52
N HIS A 120 8.11 -13.94 -13.10
CA HIS A 120 7.79 -14.62 -14.34
C HIS A 120 8.45 -13.89 -15.51
N VAL A 121 9.24 -14.61 -16.31
CA VAL A 121 9.83 -14.11 -17.54
C VAL A 121 9.49 -15.08 -18.67
N PRO A 122 8.63 -14.68 -19.62
CA PRO A 122 8.31 -15.51 -20.77
C PRO A 122 9.57 -15.81 -21.58
N ARG A 123 9.70 -17.06 -22.07
CA ARG A 123 10.71 -17.37 -23.09
C ARG A 123 10.08 -17.15 -24.45
N LEU A 124 10.68 -16.29 -25.26
CA LEU A 124 10.30 -16.17 -26.66
C LEU A 124 10.61 -17.49 -27.37
N SER A 125 9.73 -17.89 -28.28
CA SER A 125 9.87 -19.11 -29.10
C SER A 125 9.84 -18.81 -30.60
N GLY A 126 9.84 -17.54 -30.97
CA GLY A 126 9.80 -17.06 -32.35
C GLY A 126 9.73 -15.53 -32.43
N PRO A 127 9.54 -14.98 -33.64
CA PRO A 127 9.46 -13.55 -33.89
C PRO A 127 8.47 -12.82 -32.96
N CYS A 128 8.92 -11.72 -32.38
CA CYS A 128 8.14 -10.88 -31.46
C CYS A 128 8.27 -9.42 -31.90
N LEU A 129 7.34 -9.00 -32.75
CA LEU A 129 7.37 -7.66 -33.34
C LEU A 129 6.78 -6.62 -32.37
N VAL A 130 7.60 -5.65 -31.97
CA VAL A 130 7.20 -4.51 -31.15
C VAL A 130 7.27 -3.22 -31.98
N GLY A 131 6.15 -2.50 -32.03
CA GLY A 131 6.06 -1.23 -32.73
C GLY A 131 5.81 -1.32 -34.25
N PRO A 132 5.88 -0.20 -34.99
CA PRO A 132 6.34 1.11 -34.52
C PRO A 132 5.41 1.67 -33.43
N LEU A 133 5.99 2.07 -32.30
CA LEU A 133 5.22 2.66 -31.20
C LEU A 133 5.98 3.82 -30.58
N GLU A 134 5.21 4.78 -30.11
CA GLU A 134 5.69 5.83 -29.22
C GLU A 134 4.62 6.07 -28.16
N ARG A 135 5.00 5.90 -26.88
CA ARG A 135 4.08 6.01 -25.75
C ARG A 135 4.71 6.85 -24.66
N THR A 136 3.92 7.76 -24.09
CA THR A 136 4.26 8.47 -22.85
C THR A 136 3.42 7.91 -21.71
N VAL A 137 4.06 7.59 -20.61
CA VAL A 137 3.43 7.12 -19.37
C VAL A 137 3.55 8.21 -18.33
N ARG A 138 2.42 8.58 -17.73
CA ARG A 138 2.35 9.55 -16.63
C ARG A 138 1.55 8.92 -15.49
N PRO A 139 2.14 8.68 -14.31
CA PRO A 139 1.42 8.07 -13.21
C PRO A 139 0.28 9.00 -12.75
N ARG A 140 -0.90 8.42 -12.49
CA ARG A 140 -2.08 9.18 -12.03
C ARG A 140 -1.98 9.61 -10.58
N LEU A 141 -1.22 8.87 -9.78
CA LEU A 141 -0.99 9.09 -8.36
C LEU A 141 0.49 9.40 -8.15
N SER A 142 0.81 10.49 -7.44
CA SER A 142 2.21 10.83 -7.12
C SER A 142 2.75 10.05 -5.93
N PHE A 143 1.88 9.54 -5.05
CA PHE A 143 2.24 8.74 -3.88
C PHE A 143 1.46 7.43 -3.91
N ARG A 144 2.18 6.30 -3.94
CA ARG A 144 1.61 4.95 -4.08
C ARG A 144 2.20 4.05 -3.01
N CYS A 145 1.36 3.67 -2.04
CA CYS A 145 1.83 2.91 -0.88
C CYS A 145 0.92 1.70 -0.60
N PRO A 146 1.15 0.56 -1.27
CA PRO A 146 0.67 -0.73 -0.81
C PRO A 146 1.47 -1.12 0.44
N TYR A 147 0.81 -1.09 1.60
CA TYR A 147 1.51 -1.21 2.89
C TYR A 147 1.68 -2.66 3.32
N TYR A 148 2.56 -3.39 2.63
CA TYR A 148 2.99 -4.74 2.98
C TYR A 148 4.46 -4.77 3.39
N GLY A 149 4.79 -5.56 4.42
CA GLY A 149 6.15 -5.62 4.96
C GLY A 149 7.19 -6.15 3.97
N GLU A 150 6.77 -6.95 2.99
CA GLU A 150 7.63 -7.43 1.90
C GLU A 150 8.25 -6.29 1.10
N ASN A 151 7.51 -5.21 0.82
CA ASN A 151 8.04 -4.04 0.09
C ASN A 151 9.16 -3.33 0.87
N THR A 152 9.09 -3.35 2.20
CA THR A 152 10.15 -2.77 3.05
C THR A 152 11.35 -3.71 3.15
N ALA A 153 11.10 -5.02 3.19
CA ALA A 153 12.13 -6.05 3.28
C ALA A 153 12.91 -6.21 1.96
N ASP A 154 12.25 -6.02 0.81
CA ASP A 154 12.87 -6.05 -0.52
C ASP A 154 12.58 -4.75 -1.30
N PRO A 155 13.44 -3.73 -1.14
CA PRO A 155 13.31 -2.46 -1.85
C PRO A 155 13.36 -2.56 -3.38
N ALA A 156 14.09 -3.53 -3.93
CA ALA A 156 14.21 -3.69 -5.39
C ALA A 156 12.89 -4.22 -5.96
N PHE A 157 12.26 -5.17 -5.29
CA PHE A 157 10.91 -5.62 -5.59
C PHE A 157 9.88 -4.48 -5.49
N ALA A 158 9.95 -3.66 -4.45
CA ALA A 158 9.09 -2.48 -4.33
C ALA A 158 9.26 -1.50 -5.52
N ALA A 159 10.49 -1.28 -5.98
CA ALA A 159 10.77 -0.44 -7.15
C ALA A 159 10.20 -1.04 -8.45
N ARG A 160 10.29 -2.37 -8.64
CA ARG A 160 9.66 -3.11 -9.77
C ARG A 160 8.15 -2.93 -9.78
N LEU A 161 7.52 -2.91 -8.61
CA LEU A 161 6.09 -2.61 -8.42
C LEU A 161 5.73 -1.11 -8.47
N ARG A 162 6.70 -0.21 -8.74
CA ARG A 162 6.57 1.27 -8.68
C ARG A 162 6.04 1.80 -7.34
N VAL A 163 6.33 1.11 -6.26
CA VAL A 163 6.12 1.57 -4.89
C VAL A 163 7.22 2.57 -4.54
N ASN A 164 6.86 3.84 -4.37
CA ASN A 164 7.82 4.93 -4.24
C ASN A 164 8.06 5.38 -2.79
N THR A 165 7.65 4.59 -1.78
CA THR A 165 7.63 5.04 -0.38
C THR A 165 8.67 4.39 0.54
N VAL A 166 9.49 3.46 0.06
CA VAL A 166 10.23 2.53 0.95
C VAL A 166 11.73 2.84 1.12
N THR A 167 12.45 3.26 0.07
CA THR A 167 13.93 3.23 0.06
C THR A 167 14.55 4.54 -0.37
N ASP A 168 15.68 4.93 0.22
CA ASP A 168 16.49 6.08 -0.24
C ASP A 168 17.56 5.68 -1.27
N ASP A 169 17.67 4.39 -1.65
CA ASP A 169 18.70 3.95 -2.60
C ASP A 169 18.51 4.66 -3.95
N ALA A 170 19.50 5.48 -4.32
CA ALA A 170 19.51 6.24 -5.55
C ALA A 170 19.47 5.36 -6.81
N ARG A 171 19.94 4.10 -6.75
CA ARG A 171 19.83 3.13 -7.86
C ARG A 171 18.39 2.70 -8.11
N LEU A 172 17.57 2.70 -7.07
CA LEU A 172 16.14 2.38 -7.14
C LEU A 172 15.28 3.65 -7.32
N GLY A 173 15.92 4.79 -7.52
CA GLY A 173 15.28 6.08 -7.70
C GLY A 173 14.94 6.84 -6.41
N GLY A 174 15.37 6.37 -5.23
CA GLY A 174 15.09 7.00 -3.92
C GLY A 174 13.64 6.83 -3.45
N ARG A 175 13.17 7.60 -2.47
CA ARG A 175 11.75 7.62 -2.06
C ARG A 175 11.09 8.95 -2.42
N ASP A 176 9.77 8.96 -2.54
CA ASP A 176 9.00 10.19 -2.70
C ASP A 176 9.25 11.10 -1.47
N PRO A 177 9.49 12.42 -1.66
CA PRO A 177 9.68 13.33 -0.54
C PRO A 177 8.45 13.41 0.37
N MET A 178 7.25 13.13 -0.13
CA MET A 178 6.08 13.04 0.73
C MET A 178 6.15 11.78 1.58
N THR A 179 6.01 11.99 2.89
CA THR A 179 5.90 10.92 3.87
C THR A 179 4.44 10.64 4.22
N ARG A 180 4.18 9.41 4.66
CA ARG A 180 2.88 9.04 5.23
C ARG A 180 2.61 9.87 6.48
N LEU A 181 1.42 10.47 6.56
CA LEU A 181 1.02 11.21 7.75
C LEU A 181 0.82 10.27 8.96
N THR A 182 1.09 10.78 10.16
CA THR A 182 0.95 10.02 11.42
C THR A 182 0.24 10.86 12.48
N HIS A 183 -0.21 10.25 13.58
CA HIS A 183 -0.70 10.98 14.75
C HIS A 183 0.47 11.70 15.43
N THR A 184 0.40 13.02 15.61
CA THR A 184 1.57 13.80 16.06
C THR A 184 1.37 14.65 17.30
N PHE A 185 0.14 14.96 17.73
CA PHE A 185 -0.03 15.81 18.90
C PHE A 185 0.60 15.21 20.16
N LEU A 186 0.55 13.88 20.36
CA LEU A 186 1.20 13.20 21.48
C LEU A 186 2.72 13.47 21.60
N ARG A 187 3.40 13.77 20.48
CA ARG A 187 4.84 14.06 20.45
C ARG A 187 5.15 15.55 20.35
N GLN A 188 4.24 16.34 19.77
CA GLN A 188 4.40 17.78 19.59
C GLN A 188 4.06 18.56 20.86
N ILE A 189 3.12 18.07 21.66
CA ILE A 189 2.70 18.67 22.93
C ILE A 189 2.30 17.55 23.93
N PRO A 190 3.27 16.80 24.47
CA PRO A 190 2.99 15.69 25.38
C PRO A 190 2.42 16.18 26.73
N SER A 191 1.31 15.57 27.16
CA SER A 191 0.63 15.88 28.42
C SER A 191 1.45 15.51 29.65
N GLY A 192 2.30 14.50 29.56
CA GLY A 192 3.29 14.19 30.59
C GLY A 192 4.29 15.33 30.87
N VAL A 193 4.48 16.26 29.91
CA VAL A 193 5.38 17.42 30.07
C VAL A 193 4.63 18.68 30.50
N HIS A 194 3.49 18.99 29.87
CA HIS A 194 2.78 20.25 30.12
C HIS A 194 1.51 20.11 30.96
N GLY A 195 0.88 18.93 30.99
CA GLY A 195 -0.50 18.72 31.46
C GLY A 195 -0.73 19.04 32.94
N ALA A 196 0.26 18.78 33.80
CA ALA A 196 0.12 19.07 35.23
C ALA A 196 0.16 20.58 35.54
N ALA A 197 1.03 21.33 34.87
CA ALA A 197 1.18 22.77 35.06
C ALA A 197 0.17 23.59 34.23
N HIS A 198 -0.22 23.06 33.07
CA HIS A 198 -1.08 23.70 32.08
C HIS A 198 -2.19 22.77 31.58
N PRO A 199 -3.12 22.34 32.45
CA PRO A 199 -4.23 21.49 32.04
C PRO A 199 -5.11 22.15 30.96
N GLU A 200 -5.15 23.48 30.89
CA GLU A 200 -5.87 24.27 29.88
C GLU A 200 -5.37 24.06 28.44
N TYR A 201 -4.16 23.52 28.26
CA TYR A 201 -3.61 23.17 26.95
C TYR A 201 -4.28 21.94 26.33
N TYR A 202 -5.05 21.18 27.10
CA TYR A 202 -5.66 19.92 26.68
C TYR A 202 -7.18 20.00 26.64
N ALA A 203 -7.79 19.00 25.99
CA ALA A 203 -9.21 18.96 25.72
C ALA A 203 -10.05 19.13 27.00
N LEU A 204 -11.00 20.06 26.98
CA LEU A 204 -12.07 20.14 27.97
C LEU A 204 -13.24 19.27 27.49
N ARG A 205 -13.68 18.32 28.31
CA ARG A 205 -14.86 17.49 28.07
C ARG A 205 -15.61 17.30 29.38
N ASP A 206 -16.92 17.47 29.35
CA ASP A 206 -17.78 17.30 30.52
C ASP A 206 -17.30 18.08 31.76
N GLY A 207 -16.75 19.28 31.54
CA GLY A 207 -16.19 20.15 32.58
C GLY A 207 -14.78 19.77 33.07
N VAL A 208 -14.18 18.70 32.55
CA VAL A 208 -12.87 18.18 32.97
C VAL A 208 -11.82 18.35 31.88
N ARG A 209 -10.60 18.80 32.26
CA ARG A 209 -9.45 18.82 31.37
C ARG A 209 -8.79 17.45 31.33
N LEU A 210 -8.63 16.92 30.13
CA LEU A 210 -8.08 15.60 29.87
C LEU A 210 -6.55 15.62 29.89
N ALA A 211 -5.93 15.92 31.03
CA ALA A 211 -4.48 15.82 31.22
C ALA A 211 -4.08 15.86 32.70
N PRO A 212 -2.93 15.27 33.08
CA PRO A 212 -2.03 14.46 32.24
C PRO A 212 -2.50 12.99 32.11
N PHE A 213 -1.95 12.27 31.14
CA PHE A 213 -2.14 10.83 30.97
C PHE A 213 -0.83 10.11 30.66
N GLU A 214 -0.81 8.79 30.91
CA GLU A 214 0.29 7.92 30.50
C GLU A 214 0.31 7.70 28.98
N ASP A 215 -0.87 7.55 28.36
CA ASP A 215 -1.00 7.36 26.91
C ASP A 215 -1.88 8.43 26.27
N ASP A 216 -1.23 9.53 25.86
CA ASP A 216 -1.88 10.63 25.15
C ASP A 216 -2.58 10.21 23.85
N ARG A 217 -2.13 9.10 23.22
CA ARG A 217 -2.69 8.64 21.94
C ARG A 217 -4.17 8.36 22.06
N TYR A 218 -4.60 7.72 23.14
CA TYR A 218 -5.99 7.28 23.33
C TYR A 218 -6.74 8.12 24.38
N GLU A 219 -6.02 8.89 25.19
CA GLU A 219 -6.61 9.58 26.34
C GLU A 219 -6.92 11.07 26.13
N THR A 220 -6.24 11.76 25.23
CA THR A 220 -6.44 13.22 25.09
C THR A 220 -6.20 13.78 23.69
N GLN A 221 -6.60 15.04 23.52
CA GLN A 221 -6.29 15.92 22.40
C GLN A 221 -5.87 17.29 22.95
N PRO A 222 -5.04 18.06 22.24
CA PRO A 222 -4.77 19.44 22.62
C PRO A 222 -6.00 20.36 22.43
N CYS A 223 -6.03 21.46 23.17
CA CYS A 223 -6.98 22.56 23.01
C CYS A 223 -6.52 23.46 21.86
N LEU A 224 -7.09 23.25 20.67
CA LEU A 224 -6.64 23.90 19.43
C LEU A 224 -6.98 25.40 19.33
N SER A 225 -7.72 25.95 20.29
CA SER A 225 -7.97 27.39 20.40
C SER A 225 -7.02 28.11 21.34
N HIS A 226 -6.12 27.40 22.04
CA HIS A 226 -5.21 28.01 23.01
C HIS A 226 -3.95 28.57 22.33
N PRO A 227 -3.58 29.85 22.54
CA PRO A 227 -2.46 30.48 21.82
C PRO A 227 -1.10 29.82 22.11
N ASP A 228 -0.83 29.43 23.35
CA ASP A 228 0.42 28.73 23.67
C ASP A 228 0.53 27.33 23.05
N VAL A 229 -0.59 26.62 22.88
CA VAL A 229 -0.61 25.32 22.18
C VAL A 229 -0.19 25.52 20.72
N LEU A 230 -0.72 26.57 20.07
CA LEU A 230 -0.33 26.92 18.70
C LEU A 230 1.17 27.22 18.61
N ARG A 231 1.70 28.01 19.55
CA ARG A 231 3.13 28.34 19.60
C ARG A 231 3.99 27.08 19.78
N ILE A 232 3.69 26.26 20.80
CA ILE A 232 4.46 25.04 21.12
C ILE A 232 4.49 24.08 19.93
N VAL A 233 3.33 23.82 19.32
CA VAL A 233 3.25 22.90 18.17
C VAL A 233 3.95 23.50 16.95
N THR A 234 3.82 24.80 16.69
CA THR A 234 4.52 25.46 15.58
C THR A 234 6.04 25.35 15.75
N ASP A 235 6.56 25.59 16.96
CA ASP A 235 7.99 25.44 17.26
C ASP A 235 8.47 23.99 17.09
N ALA A 236 7.66 23.01 17.50
CA ALA A 236 7.96 21.59 17.28
C ALA A 236 7.98 21.21 15.79
N VAL A 237 7.01 21.71 15.01
CA VAL A 237 6.92 21.48 13.56
C VAL A 237 8.12 22.09 12.82
N LEU A 238 8.48 23.33 13.12
CA LEU A 238 9.62 24.00 12.48
C LEU A 238 10.95 23.30 12.82
N ARG A 239 11.10 22.78 14.06
CA ARG A 239 12.25 21.94 14.41
C ARG A 239 12.28 20.64 13.62
N GLU A 240 11.15 19.93 13.50
CA GLU A 240 11.07 18.69 12.72
C GLU A 240 11.46 18.91 11.25
N ILE A 241 11.02 20.01 10.64
CA ILE A 241 11.41 20.36 9.26
C ILE A 241 12.91 20.60 9.15
N ALA A 242 13.50 21.37 10.09
CA ALA A 242 14.93 21.66 10.09
C ALA A 242 15.79 20.38 10.26
N GLU A 243 15.31 19.42 11.05
CA GLU A 243 15.96 18.11 11.26
C GLU A 243 15.80 17.17 10.06
N ASN A 244 14.83 17.43 9.16
CA ASN A 244 14.48 16.56 8.05
C ASN A 244 14.33 17.33 6.72
N PRO A 245 15.39 18.00 6.20
CA PRO A 245 15.29 18.94 5.08
C PRO A 245 14.90 18.30 3.74
N SER A 246 14.98 16.97 3.61
CA SER A 246 14.58 16.24 2.40
C SER A 246 13.09 15.90 2.35
N ARG A 247 12.33 16.10 3.43
CA ARG A 247 10.89 15.79 3.47
C ARG A 247 10.08 16.89 2.78
N GLY A 248 9.13 16.46 1.96
CA GLY A 248 8.16 17.33 1.30
C GLY A 248 6.94 17.68 2.17
N ASN A 249 6.76 17.02 3.32
CA ASN A 249 5.69 17.32 4.27
C ASN A 249 6.05 17.07 5.73
N VAL A 250 5.22 17.64 6.60
CA VAL A 250 5.20 17.43 8.04
C VAL A 250 3.77 17.20 8.51
N SER A 251 3.56 16.33 9.51
CA SER A 251 2.24 16.01 10.04
C SER A 251 1.86 16.93 11.21
N VAL A 252 0.63 17.44 11.19
CA VAL A 252 -0.04 18.15 12.27
C VAL A 252 -1.42 17.53 12.44
N CYS A 253 -1.45 16.42 13.16
CA CYS A 253 -2.57 15.48 13.16
C CYS A 253 -3.05 15.17 14.57
N GLN A 254 -4.38 15.08 14.70
CA GLN A 254 -5.06 14.58 15.90
C GLN A 254 -4.47 13.26 16.41
N ASN A 255 -4.52 13.03 17.72
CA ASN A 255 -4.26 11.73 18.32
C ASN A 255 -5.35 10.71 17.92
N ASP A 256 -5.09 9.42 18.12
CA ASP A 256 -5.94 8.32 17.62
C ASP A 256 -7.13 8.03 18.55
N ASN A 257 -7.95 9.05 18.79
CA ASN A 257 -9.13 8.97 19.64
C ASN A 257 -10.18 10.01 19.23
N LYS A 258 -11.39 9.92 19.82
CA LYS A 258 -12.51 10.85 19.55
C LYS A 258 -12.63 12.00 20.56
N LYS A 259 -11.65 12.17 21.44
CA LYS A 259 -11.67 13.06 22.62
C LYS A 259 -11.25 14.50 22.29
N HIS A 260 -11.75 15.09 21.19
CA HIS A 260 -11.49 16.49 20.83
C HIS A 260 -12.00 17.47 21.90
N CYS A 261 -11.39 18.66 21.95
CA CYS A 261 -11.71 19.71 22.91
C CYS A 261 -13.10 20.32 22.66
N GLN A 262 -13.88 20.52 23.72
CA GLN A 262 -15.23 21.10 23.67
C GLN A 262 -15.34 22.41 24.48
N CYS A 263 -14.21 23.08 24.74
CA CYS A 263 -14.21 24.41 25.35
C CYS A 263 -14.97 25.42 24.46
N ASP A 264 -15.46 26.50 25.04
CA ASP A 264 -16.34 27.46 24.35
C ASP A 264 -15.73 28.00 23.05
N ALA A 265 -14.41 28.24 23.02
CA ALA A 265 -13.73 28.74 21.84
C ALA A 265 -13.62 27.69 20.72
N CYS A 266 -13.28 26.43 21.03
CA CYS A 266 -13.27 25.35 20.04
C CYS A 266 -14.70 25.07 19.53
N ARG A 267 -15.65 24.96 20.46
CA ARG A 267 -17.07 24.70 20.15
C ARG A 267 -17.67 25.77 19.24
N ALA A 268 -17.39 27.05 19.51
CA ALA A 268 -17.89 28.14 18.67
C ALA A 268 -17.41 28.05 17.20
N VAL A 269 -16.16 27.61 16.99
CA VAL A 269 -15.63 27.38 15.64
C VAL A 269 -16.28 26.15 15.00
N ASP A 270 -16.35 25.05 15.75
CA ASP A 270 -16.86 23.77 15.24
C ASP A 270 -18.35 23.85 14.89
N GLU A 271 -19.17 24.54 15.69
CA GLU A 271 -20.60 24.78 15.41
C GLU A 271 -20.79 25.66 14.17
N ARG A 272 -19.97 26.72 14.04
CA ARG A 272 -19.99 27.60 12.86
C ARG A 272 -19.66 26.84 11.58
N GLU A 273 -18.66 25.96 11.64
CA GLU A 273 -18.22 25.17 10.50
C GLU A 273 -19.01 23.87 10.29
N GLY A 274 -19.80 23.44 11.29
CA GLY A 274 -20.62 22.22 11.25
C GLY A 274 -19.85 20.91 11.48
N SER A 275 -18.60 20.97 11.96
CA SER A 275 -17.70 19.83 12.14
C SER A 275 -16.55 20.21 13.09
N ALA A 276 -16.05 19.24 13.85
CA ALA A 276 -14.84 19.41 14.67
C ALA A 276 -13.55 19.60 13.84
N MET A 277 -13.65 19.46 12.51
CA MET A 277 -12.63 19.94 11.58
C MET A 277 -12.47 21.47 11.60
N GLY A 278 -13.46 22.24 12.08
CA GLY A 278 -13.38 23.69 12.16
C GLY A 278 -12.19 24.18 12.99
N SER A 279 -12.10 23.73 14.23
CA SER A 279 -11.00 24.04 15.15
C SER A 279 -9.67 23.44 14.66
N LEU A 280 -9.68 22.20 14.17
CA LEU A 280 -8.48 21.54 13.62
C LEU A 280 -7.90 22.29 12.42
N LEU A 281 -8.69 22.58 11.41
CA LEU A 281 -8.19 23.25 10.21
C LEU A 281 -7.82 24.72 10.50
N THR A 282 -8.49 25.39 11.45
CA THR A 282 -8.09 26.74 11.90
C THR A 282 -6.66 26.70 12.46
N PHE A 283 -6.38 25.73 13.32
CA PHE A 283 -5.06 25.52 13.90
C PHE A 283 -4.01 25.15 12.85
N VAL A 284 -4.33 24.18 11.99
CA VAL A 284 -3.44 23.71 10.92
C VAL A 284 -3.11 24.83 9.94
N ASN A 285 -4.09 25.67 9.57
CA ASN A 285 -3.84 26.81 8.68
C ASN A 285 -2.86 27.81 9.31
N ALA A 286 -2.95 28.08 10.61
CA ALA A 286 -2.02 28.97 11.29
C ALA A 286 -0.59 28.40 11.33
N VAL A 287 -0.44 27.09 11.57
CA VAL A 287 0.86 26.41 11.46
C VAL A 287 1.38 26.45 10.02
N ALA A 288 0.50 26.23 9.04
CA ALA A 288 0.84 26.25 7.62
C ALA A 288 1.31 27.62 7.13
N ASP A 289 0.73 28.72 7.64
CA ASP A 289 1.17 30.09 7.37
C ASP A 289 2.61 30.32 7.89
N ALA A 290 2.92 29.82 9.10
CA ALA A 290 4.27 29.90 9.66
C ALA A 290 5.30 29.03 8.90
N VAL A 291 4.90 27.83 8.47
CA VAL A 291 5.74 26.95 7.64
C VAL A 291 6.00 27.58 6.28
N ALA A 292 4.99 28.13 5.61
CA ALA A 292 5.14 28.77 4.30
C ALA A 292 6.14 29.93 4.32
N ALA A 293 6.21 30.68 5.42
CA ALA A 293 7.14 31.81 5.57
C ALA A 293 8.62 31.39 5.63
N ARG A 294 8.93 30.16 6.07
CA ARG A 294 10.31 29.67 6.25
C ARG A 294 10.70 28.53 5.31
N HIS A 295 9.71 27.74 4.90
CA HIS A 295 9.85 26.51 4.13
C HIS A 295 8.71 26.39 3.10
N PRO A 296 8.65 27.28 2.08
CA PRO A 296 7.52 27.37 1.14
C PRO A 296 7.29 26.11 0.31
N HIS A 297 8.27 25.20 0.24
CA HIS A 297 8.19 23.93 -0.48
C HIS A 297 7.61 22.78 0.36
N VAL A 298 7.40 22.97 1.67
CA VAL A 298 6.92 21.93 2.59
C VAL A 298 5.41 22.03 2.79
N LYS A 299 4.72 20.90 2.65
CA LYS A 299 3.30 20.77 2.96
C LYS A 299 3.06 20.49 4.45
N VAL A 300 1.99 21.05 5.01
CA VAL A 300 1.48 20.69 6.33
C VAL A 300 0.30 19.74 6.15
N GLY A 301 0.49 18.48 6.52
CA GLY A 301 -0.54 17.46 6.42
C GLY A 301 -1.39 17.36 7.68
N THR A 302 -2.70 17.17 7.50
CA THR A 302 -3.61 16.84 8.60
C THR A 302 -4.63 15.78 8.20
N PHE A 303 -5.19 15.08 9.18
CA PHE A 303 -6.21 14.07 8.96
C PHE A 303 -7.61 14.66 8.85
N ALA A 304 -8.38 14.18 7.89
CA ALA A 304 -9.84 14.14 7.94
C ALA A 304 -10.24 12.73 8.39
N TYR A 305 -10.37 12.54 9.71
CA TYR A 305 -10.46 11.22 10.34
C TYR A 305 -11.47 11.21 11.48
N GLN A 306 -12.39 10.25 11.47
CA GLN A 306 -13.43 10.08 12.48
C GLN A 306 -14.18 11.40 12.77
N TYR A 307 -13.96 12.01 13.95
CA TYR A 307 -14.67 13.21 14.39
C TYR A 307 -14.39 14.45 13.51
N SER A 308 -13.27 14.47 12.80
CA SER A 308 -12.86 15.59 11.93
C SER A 308 -13.02 15.26 10.44
N ARG A 309 -13.68 14.14 10.09
CA ARG A 309 -13.76 13.67 8.70
C ARG A 309 -14.50 14.64 7.76
N ARG A 310 -15.59 15.23 8.25
CA ARG A 310 -16.45 16.13 7.46
C ARG A 310 -15.76 17.47 7.20
N ALA A 311 -15.75 17.89 5.93
CA ALA A 311 -15.22 19.17 5.51
C ALA A 311 -15.97 20.35 6.18
N PRO A 312 -15.26 21.44 6.54
CA PRO A 312 -15.89 22.61 7.14
C PRO A 312 -16.68 23.42 6.10
N ARG A 313 -17.76 24.07 6.53
CA ARG A 313 -18.66 24.82 5.62
C ARG A 313 -17.97 26.00 4.92
N ARG A 314 -17.27 26.84 5.67
CA ARG A 314 -16.73 28.13 5.19
C ARG A 314 -15.21 28.13 5.12
N LEU A 315 -14.56 27.45 6.06
CA LEU A 315 -13.10 27.41 6.12
C LEU A 315 -12.51 26.68 4.90
N ARG A 316 -11.32 27.11 4.48
CA ARG A 316 -10.57 26.54 3.36
C ARG A 316 -9.14 26.23 3.81
N PRO A 317 -8.55 25.09 3.42
CA PRO A 317 -7.13 24.82 3.63
C PRO A 317 -6.25 25.87 2.95
N ARG A 318 -5.07 26.15 3.52
CA ARG A 318 -4.03 26.93 2.82
C ARG A 318 -3.48 26.15 1.61
N PRO A 319 -2.86 26.82 0.61
CA PRO A 319 -2.28 26.15 -0.55
C PRO A 319 -1.20 25.11 -0.21
N ASN A 320 -0.52 25.24 0.93
CA ASN A 320 0.45 24.27 1.44
C ASN A 320 -0.15 23.28 2.46
N VAL A 321 -1.47 23.23 2.64
CA VAL A 321 -2.12 22.20 3.46
C VAL A 321 -2.49 21.00 2.61
N GLN A 322 -2.23 19.82 3.15
CA GLN A 322 -2.59 18.53 2.58
C GLN A 322 -3.62 17.84 3.47
N ILE A 323 -4.72 17.37 2.87
CA ILE A 323 -5.78 16.67 3.59
C ILE A 323 -5.68 15.17 3.32
N GLN A 324 -5.46 14.39 4.37
CA GLN A 324 -5.48 12.94 4.31
C GLN A 324 -6.84 12.44 4.80
N LEU A 325 -7.71 12.03 3.88
CA LEU A 325 -9.03 11.50 4.17
C LEU A 325 -8.95 9.99 4.43
N CYS A 326 -9.48 9.55 5.58
CA CYS A 326 -9.30 8.19 6.09
C CYS A 326 -10.64 7.41 6.11
N SER A 327 -10.65 6.19 5.58
CA SER A 327 -11.86 5.36 5.42
C SER A 327 -12.12 4.34 6.55
N ILE A 328 -11.57 4.53 7.76
CA ILE A 328 -11.58 3.49 8.83
C ILE A 328 -12.99 2.98 9.19
N GLU A 329 -14.00 3.84 9.09
CA GLU A 329 -15.39 3.54 9.44
C GLU A 329 -16.16 2.83 8.30
N CYS A 330 -15.57 2.80 7.10
CA CYS A 330 -16.18 2.29 5.89
C CYS A 330 -16.29 0.77 5.91
N CYS A 331 -17.26 0.27 5.16
CA CYS A 331 -17.36 -1.14 4.85
C CYS A 331 -16.27 -1.51 3.84
N MET A 332 -15.55 -2.61 4.11
CA MET A 332 -14.54 -3.14 3.19
C MET A 332 -15.09 -4.22 2.25
N MET A 333 -16.32 -4.68 2.44
CA MET A 333 -16.91 -5.77 1.64
C MET A 333 -17.52 -5.25 0.34
N HIS A 334 -17.96 -3.99 0.34
CA HIS A 334 -18.58 -3.32 -0.80
C HIS A 334 -17.62 -2.30 -1.39
N ALA A 335 -17.79 -2.01 -2.68
CA ALA A 335 -17.08 -0.90 -3.31
C ALA A 335 -17.34 0.40 -2.54
N ILE A 336 -16.36 1.31 -2.55
CA ILE A 336 -16.45 2.57 -1.81
C ILE A 336 -17.57 3.45 -2.35
N ASP A 337 -17.98 3.28 -3.60
CA ASP A 337 -19.07 4.00 -4.26
C ASP A 337 -20.35 3.18 -4.41
N ASP A 338 -20.48 2.06 -3.69
CA ASP A 338 -21.70 1.26 -3.67
C ASP A 338 -22.86 2.07 -3.04
N PRO A 339 -23.96 2.34 -3.79
CA PRO A 339 -25.08 3.14 -3.30
C PRO A 339 -25.84 2.46 -2.15
N ASP A 340 -25.76 1.14 -2.06
CA ASP A 340 -26.45 0.33 -1.04
C ASP A 340 -25.61 0.17 0.23
N CYS A 341 -24.44 0.82 0.32
CA CYS A 341 -23.60 0.89 1.51
C CYS A 341 -23.59 2.30 2.14
N PRO A 342 -24.50 2.62 3.09
CA PRO A 342 -24.65 3.97 3.63
C PRO A 342 -23.36 4.59 4.20
N ARG A 343 -22.53 3.79 4.87
CA ARG A 343 -21.26 4.27 5.44
C ARG A 343 -20.27 4.71 4.36
N ASN A 344 -20.22 3.98 3.25
CA ASN A 344 -19.35 4.29 2.12
C ASN A 344 -19.87 5.51 1.36
N VAL A 345 -21.19 5.61 1.16
CA VAL A 345 -21.84 6.79 0.57
C VAL A 345 -21.52 8.08 1.35
N GLU A 346 -21.49 8.04 2.67
CA GLU A 346 -21.07 9.18 3.48
C GLU A 346 -19.62 9.58 3.22
N PHE A 347 -18.70 8.61 3.16
CA PHE A 347 -17.31 8.87 2.81
C PHE A 347 -17.16 9.48 1.43
N CYS A 348 -17.95 9.02 0.45
CA CYS A 348 -17.95 9.58 -0.91
C CYS A 348 -18.41 11.04 -0.93
N ARG A 349 -19.41 11.40 -0.11
CA ARG A 349 -19.81 12.81 0.07
C ARG A 349 -18.69 13.63 0.69
N ASP A 350 -18.04 13.11 1.73
CA ASP A 350 -16.90 13.79 2.36
C ASP A 350 -15.74 14.01 1.36
N LEU A 351 -15.41 13.01 0.54
CA LEU A 351 -14.39 13.15 -0.52
C LEU A 351 -14.77 14.22 -1.54
N ALA A 352 -16.03 14.22 -2.00
CA ALA A 352 -16.51 15.23 -2.93
C ALA A 352 -16.49 16.64 -2.32
N ASP A 353 -16.87 16.78 -1.05
CA ASP A 353 -16.86 18.05 -0.33
C ASP A 353 -15.42 18.57 -0.15
N TRP A 354 -14.47 17.71 0.21
CA TRP A 354 -13.04 18.04 0.27
C TRP A 354 -12.48 18.43 -1.10
N GLY A 355 -12.82 17.70 -2.15
CA GLY A 355 -12.39 17.98 -3.52
C GLY A 355 -12.86 19.33 -4.06
N ARG A 356 -13.92 19.93 -3.49
CA ARG A 356 -14.36 21.30 -3.84
C ARG A 356 -13.53 22.40 -3.18
N ILE A 357 -12.78 22.08 -2.13
CA ILE A 357 -12.14 23.08 -1.27
C ILE A 357 -10.64 22.90 -1.08
N CYS A 358 -10.07 21.78 -1.54
CA CYS A 358 -8.67 21.42 -1.36
C CYS A 358 -8.10 20.77 -2.64
N ASP A 359 -6.92 21.22 -3.08
CA ASP A 359 -6.25 20.72 -4.28
C ASP A 359 -5.32 19.51 -4.04
N ASP A 360 -5.00 19.21 -2.77
CA ASP A 360 -4.13 18.09 -2.35
C ASP A 360 -4.86 17.21 -1.32
N VAL A 361 -5.87 16.48 -1.83
CA VAL A 361 -6.55 15.42 -1.09
C VAL A 361 -5.84 14.08 -1.36
N ARG A 362 -5.50 13.38 -0.29
CA ARG A 362 -4.91 12.03 -0.31
C ARG A 362 -5.79 11.06 0.45
N ILE A 363 -5.75 9.79 0.06
CA ILE A 363 -6.61 8.74 0.62
C ILE A 363 -5.80 7.81 1.50
N TRP A 364 -6.32 7.53 2.70
CA TRP A 364 -5.89 6.46 3.57
C TRP A 364 -7.03 5.45 3.60
N ASN A 365 -6.85 4.36 2.84
CA ASN A 365 -7.79 3.27 2.76
C ASN A 365 -7.26 2.03 3.50
N TYR A 366 -8.15 1.23 4.07
CA TYR A 366 -7.80 0.07 4.88
C TYR A 366 -8.16 -1.21 4.11
N ASN A 367 -7.21 -2.15 4.01
CA ASN A 367 -7.28 -3.31 3.13
C ASN A 367 -6.94 -4.64 3.83
N THR A 368 -6.78 -4.65 5.15
CA THR A 368 -6.50 -5.84 5.95
C THR A 368 -7.46 -5.93 7.15
N ASN A 369 -7.45 -7.07 7.83
CA ASN A 369 -8.10 -7.23 9.12
C ASN A 369 -7.08 -7.04 10.25
N PHE A 370 -7.07 -5.88 10.92
CA PHE A 370 -6.09 -5.58 11.97
C PHE A 370 -6.26 -6.40 13.24
N HIS A 371 -7.45 -6.98 13.47
CA HIS A 371 -7.68 -7.95 14.53
C HIS A 371 -7.04 -9.32 14.24
N ASN A 372 -6.78 -9.63 12.97
CA ASN A 372 -6.27 -10.93 12.58
C ASN A 372 -5.74 -10.92 11.15
N TYR A 373 -4.42 -10.81 11.01
CA TYR A 373 -3.74 -10.78 9.72
C TYR A 373 -3.76 -12.11 8.97
N LEU A 374 -4.11 -13.23 9.61
CA LEU A 374 -4.13 -14.53 8.96
C LEU A 374 -5.53 -14.95 8.49
N LEU A 375 -6.59 -14.33 9.00
CA LEU A 375 -7.96 -14.71 8.64
C LEU A 375 -8.30 -14.24 7.21
N PRO A 376 -8.96 -15.06 6.37
CA PRO A 376 -9.45 -14.64 5.07
C PRO A 376 -10.30 -13.37 5.17
N CYS A 377 -10.01 -12.39 4.32
CA CYS A 377 -10.73 -11.11 4.29
C CYS A 377 -11.37 -10.89 2.90
N PRO A 378 -12.71 -10.93 2.77
CA PRO A 378 -13.40 -10.88 1.46
C PRO A 378 -13.44 -9.49 0.81
N ASN A 379 -12.30 -8.83 0.67
CA ASN A 379 -12.17 -7.47 0.13
C ASN A 379 -11.20 -7.35 -1.06
N LEU A 380 -10.84 -8.45 -1.75
CA LEU A 380 -10.00 -8.38 -2.96
C LEU A 380 -10.75 -7.70 -4.11
N ARG A 381 -12.02 -8.07 -4.31
CA ARG A 381 -12.84 -7.60 -5.44
C ARG A 381 -13.14 -6.10 -5.39
N VAL A 382 -13.04 -5.46 -4.22
CA VAL A 382 -13.30 -4.02 -4.07
C VAL A 382 -12.06 -3.15 -4.35
N ILE A 383 -10.86 -3.73 -4.45
CA ILE A 383 -9.61 -2.95 -4.62
C ILE A 383 -9.66 -2.11 -5.90
N GLU A 384 -10.02 -2.72 -7.02
CA GLU A 384 -10.12 -2.04 -8.32
C GLU A 384 -11.15 -0.90 -8.32
N PRO A 385 -12.44 -1.11 -8.00
CA PRO A 385 -13.42 -0.02 -8.02
C PRO A 385 -13.05 1.09 -7.04
N ASN A 386 -12.46 0.77 -5.88
CA ASN A 386 -12.02 1.78 -4.91
C ASN A 386 -10.90 2.66 -5.47
N VAL A 387 -9.84 2.06 -6.02
CA VAL A 387 -8.73 2.83 -6.62
C VAL A 387 -9.22 3.70 -7.77
N ARG A 388 -10.07 3.16 -8.65
CA ARG A 388 -10.68 3.93 -9.75
C ARG A 388 -11.54 5.07 -9.23
N TYR A 389 -12.32 4.86 -8.17
CA TYR A 389 -13.11 5.91 -7.55
C TYR A 389 -12.22 7.04 -6.98
N PHE A 390 -11.15 6.70 -6.25
CA PHE A 390 -10.24 7.70 -5.69
C PHE A 390 -9.56 8.54 -6.78
N VAL A 391 -9.09 7.90 -7.86
CA VAL A 391 -8.45 8.59 -8.99
C VAL A 391 -9.44 9.49 -9.73
N ARG A 392 -10.67 9.01 -9.99
CA ARG A 392 -11.73 9.82 -10.63
C ARG A 392 -12.13 11.05 -9.80
N ASN A 393 -11.99 10.97 -8.48
CA ASN A 393 -12.23 12.07 -7.55
C ASN A 393 -10.94 12.86 -7.20
N SER A 394 -9.95 12.86 -8.10
CA SER A 394 -8.75 13.70 -8.04
C SER A 394 -7.83 13.47 -6.83
N ALA A 395 -7.86 12.28 -6.21
CA ALA A 395 -6.89 11.92 -5.19
C ALA A 395 -5.46 12.03 -5.75
N ARG A 396 -4.56 12.72 -5.02
CA ARG A 396 -3.15 12.90 -5.43
C ARG A 396 -2.26 11.72 -5.03
N GLY A 397 -2.65 11.03 -3.96
CA GLY A 397 -1.91 9.89 -3.42
C GLY A 397 -2.83 8.95 -2.66
N VAL A 398 -2.49 7.67 -2.65
CA VAL A 398 -3.25 6.64 -1.97
C VAL A 398 -2.32 5.78 -1.13
N PHE A 399 -2.61 5.76 0.18
CA PHE A 399 -2.08 4.81 1.14
C PHE A 399 -3.11 3.70 1.33
N MET A 400 -2.76 2.48 0.91
CA MET A 400 -3.58 1.28 1.08
C MET A 400 -3.00 0.53 2.27
N GLN A 401 -3.46 0.87 3.48
CA GLN A 401 -2.98 0.27 4.71
C GLN A 401 -3.34 -1.22 4.74
N ALA A 402 -2.31 -2.04 4.85
CA ALA A 402 -2.41 -3.47 5.05
C ALA A 402 -1.43 -3.89 6.16
N ALA A 403 -1.01 -5.15 6.18
CA ALA A 403 -0.12 -5.70 7.20
C ALA A 403 1.35 -5.29 6.95
N GLY A 404 1.63 -3.98 6.96
CA GLY A 404 2.95 -3.42 6.63
C GLY A 404 4.02 -3.65 7.68
N ASN A 405 3.60 -3.93 8.92
CA ASN A 405 4.48 -4.37 10.00
C ASN A 405 4.70 -5.89 10.02
N ALA A 406 4.06 -6.64 9.13
CA ALA A 406 4.10 -8.10 9.10
C ALA A 406 4.64 -8.65 7.77
N ARG A 407 5.04 -9.91 7.84
CA ARG A 407 5.31 -10.79 6.69
C ARG A 407 4.37 -11.98 6.79
N GLY A 408 3.92 -12.48 5.65
CA GLY A 408 3.05 -13.66 5.58
C GLY A 408 1.62 -13.45 6.09
N ALA A 409 1.09 -12.23 5.96
CA ALA A 409 -0.34 -11.99 6.17
C ALA A 409 -1.19 -12.65 5.07
N GLU A 410 -2.50 -12.72 5.28
CA GLU A 410 -3.44 -13.40 4.41
C GLU A 410 -3.31 -12.93 2.96
N LEU A 411 -2.98 -13.88 2.08
CA LEU A 411 -2.77 -13.70 0.65
C LEU A 411 -1.96 -12.44 0.31
N CYS A 412 -0.99 -12.08 1.15
CA CYS A 412 -0.29 -10.80 1.06
C CYS A 412 0.40 -10.59 -0.30
N ASP A 413 0.91 -11.66 -0.89
CA ASP A 413 1.59 -11.65 -2.18
C ASP A 413 0.64 -11.20 -3.30
N LEU A 414 -0.50 -11.89 -3.43
CA LEU A 414 -1.57 -11.56 -4.39
C LEU A 414 -2.10 -10.14 -4.16
N ARG A 415 -2.37 -9.78 -2.90
CA ARG A 415 -2.90 -8.45 -2.55
C ARG A 415 -1.93 -7.35 -2.90
N ASN A 416 -0.65 -7.52 -2.58
CA ASN A 416 0.39 -6.54 -2.88
C ASN A 416 0.51 -6.35 -4.40
N TYR A 417 0.52 -7.46 -5.16
CA TYR A 417 0.55 -7.45 -6.62
C TYR A 417 -0.64 -6.67 -7.22
N MET A 418 -1.87 -6.98 -6.79
CA MET A 418 -3.08 -6.30 -7.26
C MET A 418 -3.07 -4.82 -6.91
N ILE A 419 -2.79 -4.47 -5.64
CA ILE A 419 -2.84 -3.09 -5.17
C ILE A 419 -1.74 -2.27 -5.87
N ALA A 420 -0.51 -2.75 -5.93
CA ALA A 420 0.57 -2.02 -6.59
C ALA A 420 0.28 -1.80 -8.08
N GLY A 421 -0.19 -2.84 -8.77
CA GLY A 421 -0.57 -2.76 -10.18
C GLY A 421 -1.67 -1.72 -10.45
N LEU A 422 -2.72 -1.70 -9.62
CA LEU A 422 -3.83 -0.75 -9.76
C LEU A 422 -3.45 0.68 -9.35
N LEU A 423 -2.56 0.86 -8.37
CA LEU A 423 -2.05 2.18 -8.00
C LEU A 423 -1.13 2.77 -9.08
N TRP A 424 -0.38 1.93 -9.79
CA TRP A 424 0.42 2.35 -10.94
C TRP A 424 -0.45 2.66 -12.16
N ASP A 425 -1.32 1.73 -12.54
CA ASP A 425 -2.24 1.85 -13.66
C ASP A 425 -3.68 1.50 -13.27
N PRO A 426 -4.49 2.51 -12.91
CA PRO A 426 -5.89 2.33 -12.54
C PRO A 426 -6.79 1.82 -13.69
N SER A 427 -6.30 1.78 -14.94
CA SER A 427 -7.05 1.28 -16.09
C SER A 427 -7.05 -0.24 -16.21
N ARG A 428 -6.12 -0.94 -15.55
CA ARG A 428 -6.07 -2.41 -15.53
C ARG A 428 -7.31 -3.02 -14.88
N GLY A 429 -7.69 -4.22 -15.29
CA GLY A 429 -8.73 -5.01 -14.63
C GLY A 429 -8.20 -5.70 -13.37
N GLY A 430 -8.90 -5.56 -12.25
CA GLY A 430 -8.60 -6.25 -11.00
C GLY A 430 -8.78 -7.77 -11.13
N ARG A 431 -9.79 -8.19 -11.90
CA ARG A 431 -9.98 -9.61 -12.24
C ARG A 431 -8.83 -10.17 -13.09
N GLU A 432 -8.35 -9.39 -14.07
CA GLU A 432 -7.22 -9.78 -14.92
C GLU A 432 -5.94 -9.94 -14.09
N LEU A 433 -5.66 -8.98 -13.20
CA LEU A 433 -4.54 -9.04 -12.25
C LEU A 433 -4.62 -10.27 -11.33
N PHE A 434 -5.83 -10.58 -10.85
CA PHE A 434 -6.08 -11.73 -10.00
C PHE A 434 -5.83 -13.05 -10.74
N GLU A 435 -6.40 -13.22 -11.94
CA GLU A 435 -6.22 -14.41 -12.76
C GLU A 435 -4.75 -14.57 -13.18
N GLU A 436 -4.10 -13.49 -13.65
CA GLU A 436 -2.69 -13.46 -14.03
C GLU A 436 -1.77 -13.89 -12.87
N PHE A 437 -2.01 -13.37 -11.65
CA PHE A 437 -1.21 -13.78 -10.50
C PHE A 437 -1.40 -15.26 -10.19
N LEU A 438 -2.64 -15.74 -10.14
CA LEU A 438 -2.90 -17.13 -9.76
C LEU A 438 -2.26 -18.10 -10.78
N GLU A 439 -2.45 -17.84 -12.08
CA GLU A 439 -1.92 -18.69 -13.15
C GLU A 439 -0.39 -18.68 -13.16
N LEU A 440 0.25 -17.51 -13.05
CA LEU A 440 1.71 -17.44 -13.13
C LEU A 440 2.37 -17.89 -11.84
N HIS A 441 1.78 -17.62 -10.67
CA HIS A 441 2.40 -17.90 -9.37
C HIS A 441 2.13 -19.32 -8.88
N TYR A 442 0.90 -19.81 -8.98
CA TYR A 442 0.49 -21.15 -8.52
C TYR A 442 0.39 -22.18 -9.64
N ALA A 443 0.50 -21.79 -10.91
CA ALA A 443 0.55 -22.70 -12.06
C ALA A 443 -0.59 -23.72 -12.05
N GLU A 444 -0.29 -25.01 -12.12
CA GLU A 444 -1.28 -26.10 -12.12
C GLU A 444 -2.18 -26.13 -10.86
N ALA A 445 -1.74 -25.53 -9.77
CA ALA A 445 -2.49 -25.46 -8.51
C ALA A 445 -3.44 -24.24 -8.42
N ALA A 446 -3.50 -23.38 -9.45
CA ALA A 446 -4.30 -22.15 -9.44
C ALA A 446 -5.81 -22.39 -9.27
N GLY A 447 -6.34 -23.45 -9.88
CA GLY A 447 -7.79 -23.73 -9.94
C GLY A 447 -8.44 -23.88 -8.55
N PRO A 448 -7.96 -24.78 -7.68
CA PRO A 448 -8.51 -24.94 -6.34
C PRO A 448 -8.36 -23.70 -5.47
N ILE A 449 -7.23 -22.99 -5.55
CA ILE A 449 -6.99 -21.75 -4.80
C ILE A 449 -8.00 -20.68 -5.21
N ARG A 450 -8.23 -20.52 -6.52
CA ARG A 450 -9.27 -19.64 -7.05
C ARG A 450 -10.65 -19.96 -6.48
N ARG A 451 -11.03 -21.25 -6.44
CA ARG A 451 -12.33 -21.67 -5.90
C ARG A 451 -12.50 -21.28 -4.44
N PHE A 452 -11.47 -21.44 -3.60
CA PHE A 452 -11.53 -21.02 -2.20
C PHE A 452 -11.71 -19.51 -2.07
N ILE A 453 -10.92 -18.72 -2.81
CA ILE A 453 -11.01 -17.26 -2.77
C ILE A 453 -12.39 -16.79 -3.24
N ASP A 454 -12.90 -17.34 -4.34
CA ASP A 454 -14.23 -17.02 -4.85
C ASP A 454 -15.32 -17.39 -3.85
N LEU A 455 -15.24 -18.57 -3.24
CA LEU A 455 -16.19 -19.02 -2.21
C LEU A 455 -16.27 -18.04 -1.03
N VAL A 456 -15.12 -17.58 -0.51
CA VAL A 456 -15.08 -16.63 0.61
C VAL A 456 -15.76 -15.31 0.24
N HIS A 457 -15.53 -14.79 -0.97
CA HIS A 457 -16.14 -13.55 -1.44
C HIS A 457 -17.64 -13.70 -1.77
N ASP A 458 -18.00 -14.77 -2.46
CA ASP A 458 -19.38 -15.06 -2.87
C ASP A 458 -20.27 -15.26 -1.65
N ASN A 459 -19.79 -15.98 -0.64
CA ASN A 459 -20.54 -16.22 0.59
C ASN A 459 -20.71 -14.94 1.42
N ALA A 460 -19.68 -14.10 1.55
CA ALA A 460 -19.82 -12.80 2.22
C ALA A 460 -20.84 -11.89 1.50
N SER A 461 -20.81 -11.88 0.16
CA SER A 461 -21.73 -11.11 -0.67
C SER A 461 -23.17 -11.62 -0.56
N ALA A 462 -23.38 -12.94 -0.67
CA ALA A 462 -24.71 -13.56 -0.60
C ALA A 462 -25.39 -13.34 0.76
N ARG A 463 -24.59 -13.20 1.83
CA ARG A 463 -25.08 -12.91 3.18
C ARG A 463 -25.27 -11.42 3.46
N GLY A 464 -24.94 -10.53 2.51
CA GLY A 464 -25.04 -9.09 2.69
C GLY A 464 -24.16 -8.58 3.83
N VAL A 465 -22.94 -9.11 3.97
CA VAL A 465 -22.05 -8.76 5.08
C VAL A 465 -21.58 -7.31 4.97
N HIS A 466 -21.79 -6.52 6.03
CA HIS A 466 -21.20 -5.19 6.16
C HIS A 466 -20.26 -5.14 7.36
N HIS A 467 -18.95 -5.05 7.09
CA HIS A 467 -17.95 -4.96 8.15
C HIS A 467 -16.75 -4.08 7.79
N HIS A 468 -16.10 -3.51 8.81
CA HIS A 468 -14.86 -2.72 8.69
C HIS A 468 -13.61 -3.60 8.89
N CYS A 469 -12.43 -2.99 9.00
CA CYS A 469 -11.12 -3.67 9.12
C CYS A 469 -10.81 -4.38 10.43
N PHE A 470 -11.83 -4.75 11.22
CA PHE A 470 -11.65 -5.33 12.55
C PHE A 470 -12.73 -6.38 12.85
N GLY A 471 -12.56 -7.59 12.33
CA GLY A 471 -13.59 -8.64 12.40
C GLY A 471 -13.07 -10.03 12.78
N ARG A 472 -13.99 -10.88 13.22
CA ARG A 472 -13.82 -12.33 13.39
C ARG A 472 -14.37 -13.07 12.17
N ALA A 473 -14.23 -14.41 12.11
CA ALA A 473 -14.67 -15.19 10.96
C ALA A 473 -16.15 -14.95 10.61
N ALA A 474 -17.02 -15.00 11.62
CA ALA A 474 -18.46 -14.78 11.43
C ALA A 474 -18.80 -13.38 10.88
N ASP A 475 -18.03 -12.34 11.26
CA ASP A 475 -18.19 -10.97 10.77
C ASP A 475 -17.86 -10.83 9.28
N TYR A 476 -17.11 -11.78 8.71
CA TYR A 476 -16.81 -11.88 7.28
C TYR A 476 -17.59 -13.01 6.59
N GLY A 477 -18.60 -13.56 7.26
CA GLY A 477 -19.42 -14.64 6.73
C GLY A 477 -18.74 -16.02 6.76
N ILE A 478 -17.54 -16.15 7.30
CA ILE A 478 -16.78 -17.40 7.31
C ILE A 478 -17.26 -18.27 8.48
N ASP A 479 -17.70 -19.49 8.16
CA ASP A 479 -18.09 -20.52 9.13
C ASP A 479 -17.27 -21.80 8.93
N GLY A 480 -17.62 -22.86 9.68
CA GLY A 480 -16.93 -24.15 9.60
C GLY A 480 -17.04 -24.82 8.23
N THR A 481 -18.11 -24.57 7.46
CA THR A 481 -18.27 -25.11 6.10
C THR A 481 -17.33 -24.41 5.14
N ILE A 482 -17.21 -23.09 5.21
CA ILE A 482 -16.25 -22.32 4.40
C ILE A 482 -14.81 -22.69 4.77
N ALA A 483 -14.53 -22.85 6.06
CA ALA A 483 -13.21 -23.26 6.53
C ALA A 483 -12.82 -24.65 6.02
N GLN A 484 -13.74 -25.64 6.09
CA GLN A 484 -13.49 -26.99 5.59
C GLN A 484 -13.28 -27.00 4.06
N ALA A 485 -14.11 -26.27 3.31
CA ALA A 485 -13.94 -26.15 1.86
C ALA A 485 -12.59 -25.52 1.49
N GLY A 486 -12.06 -24.63 2.34
CA GLY A 486 -10.71 -24.10 2.20
C GLY A 486 -9.63 -25.16 2.39
N LEU A 487 -9.74 -25.99 3.43
CA LEU A 487 -8.80 -27.11 3.65
C LEU A 487 -8.80 -28.07 2.44
N ASP A 488 -10.00 -28.47 1.99
CA ASP A 488 -10.16 -29.39 0.86
C ASP A 488 -9.56 -28.81 -0.43
N ALA A 489 -9.77 -27.52 -0.69
CA ALA A 489 -9.21 -26.83 -1.85
C ALA A 489 -7.68 -26.79 -1.82
N PHE A 490 -7.06 -26.56 -0.65
CA PHE A 490 -5.61 -26.53 -0.53
C PHE A 490 -4.99 -27.92 -0.56
N ASP A 491 -5.68 -28.95 -0.08
CA ASP A 491 -5.24 -30.35 -0.24
C ASP A 491 -5.21 -30.75 -1.73
N GLU A 492 -6.24 -30.37 -2.50
CA GLU A 492 -6.25 -30.56 -3.96
C GLU A 492 -5.14 -29.76 -4.64
N ALA A 493 -4.93 -28.50 -4.26
CA ALA A 493 -3.86 -27.66 -4.80
C ALA A 493 -2.47 -28.27 -4.55
N LEU A 494 -2.24 -28.82 -3.34
CA LEU A 494 -0.97 -29.48 -2.99
C LEU A 494 -0.76 -30.77 -3.78
N ALA A 495 -1.82 -31.53 -4.08
CA ALA A 495 -1.77 -32.72 -4.90
C ALA A 495 -1.45 -32.41 -6.37
N LEU A 496 -1.87 -31.23 -6.86
CA LEU A 496 -1.57 -30.77 -8.22
C LEU A 496 -0.15 -30.22 -8.36
N ALA A 497 0.44 -29.67 -7.30
CA ALA A 497 1.76 -29.03 -7.34
C ALA A 497 2.88 -29.96 -7.84
N CYS A 498 3.38 -29.66 -9.04
CA CYS A 498 4.35 -30.47 -9.79
C CYS A 498 5.81 -30.14 -9.44
N SER A 499 6.08 -29.01 -8.78
CA SER A 499 7.43 -28.62 -8.34
C SER A 499 7.46 -28.25 -6.85
N ASP A 500 8.64 -28.31 -6.24
CA ASP A 500 8.81 -27.92 -4.84
C ASP A 500 8.56 -26.41 -4.65
N GLU A 501 8.88 -25.58 -5.65
CA GLU A 501 8.58 -24.16 -5.64
C GLU A 501 7.08 -23.89 -5.66
N VAL A 502 6.32 -24.56 -6.54
CA VAL A 502 4.85 -24.42 -6.55
C VAL A 502 4.27 -24.92 -5.24
N ARG A 503 4.73 -26.07 -4.73
CA ARG A 503 4.27 -26.63 -3.45
C ARG A 503 4.49 -25.65 -2.30
N ALA A 504 5.67 -25.04 -2.19
CA ALA A 504 5.96 -24.05 -1.15
C ALA A 504 5.04 -22.81 -1.23
N ARG A 505 4.67 -22.37 -2.44
CA ARG A 505 3.73 -21.25 -2.63
C ARG A 505 2.31 -21.64 -2.20
N VAL A 506 1.86 -22.84 -2.57
CA VAL A 506 0.56 -23.38 -2.14
C VAL A 506 0.52 -23.55 -0.61
N GLU A 507 1.58 -24.08 -0.01
CA GLU A 507 1.70 -24.20 1.45
C GLU A 507 1.54 -22.84 2.14
N LYS A 508 2.27 -21.81 1.70
CA LYS A 508 2.12 -20.43 2.22
C LYS A 508 0.69 -19.91 2.06
N ALA A 509 0.09 -20.13 0.89
CA ALA A 509 -1.27 -19.69 0.58
C ALA A 509 -2.34 -20.44 1.39
N SER A 510 -2.04 -21.63 1.95
CA SER A 510 -2.99 -22.42 2.75
C SER A 510 -3.17 -21.91 4.19
N ILE A 511 -2.25 -21.09 4.70
CA ILE A 511 -2.26 -20.58 6.08
C ILE A 511 -3.60 -19.93 6.47
N PRO A 512 -4.25 -19.11 5.61
CA PRO A 512 -5.55 -18.52 5.92
C PRO A 512 -6.69 -19.53 6.05
N ALA A 513 -6.68 -20.62 5.28
CA ALA A 513 -7.68 -21.68 5.41
C ALA A 513 -7.50 -22.44 6.73
N LEU A 514 -6.26 -22.79 7.08
CA LEU A 514 -5.92 -23.37 8.39
C LEU A 514 -6.32 -22.44 9.53
N ARG A 515 -6.06 -21.13 9.38
CA ARG A 515 -6.49 -20.15 10.37
C ARG A 515 -8.00 -20.16 10.52
N ALA A 516 -8.77 -20.08 9.43
CA ALA A 516 -10.23 -20.11 9.47
C ALA A 516 -10.76 -21.38 10.18
N ALA A 517 -10.15 -22.54 9.92
CA ALA A 517 -10.55 -23.79 10.57
C ALA A 517 -10.29 -23.80 12.09
N LEU A 518 -9.28 -23.06 12.56
CA LEU A 518 -8.96 -22.89 13.98
C LEU A 518 -9.79 -21.84 14.70
N GLU A 519 -10.77 -21.20 14.03
CA GLU A 519 -11.62 -20.18 14.67
C GLU A 519 -12.23 -20.60 16.02
N PRO A 520 -12.75 -21.83 16.21
CA PRO A 520 -13.35 -22.24 17.48
C PRO A 520 -12.42 -22.18 18.69
N VAL A 521 -11.10 -22.25 18.48
CA VAL A 521 -10.10 -22.29 19.55
C VAL A 521 -9.13 -21.11 19.51
N TRP A 522 -9.16 -20.28 18.46
CA TRP A 522 -8.14 -19.24 18.25
C TRP A 522 -8.12 -18.19 19.35
N TYR A 523 -9.30 -17.84 19.86
CA TYR A 523 -9.49 -16.81 20.88
C TYR A 523 -9.65 -17.41 22.29
N ALA A 524 -9.53 -18.73 22.44
CA ALA A 524 -9.62 -19.37 23.75
C ALA A 524 -8.44 -18.91 24.62
N GLY A 525 -8.75 -18.51 25.86
CA GLY A 525 -7.76 -18.03 26.82
C GLY A 525 -7.12 -19.15 27.64
N SER A 526 -7.82 -20.29 27.77
CA SER A 526 -7.38 -21.41 28.60
C SER A 526 -7.90 -22.76 28.08
N PRO A 527 -7.32 -23.90 28.52
CA PRO A 527 -7.77 -25.23 28.11
C PRO A 527 -9.22 -25.54 28.51
N GLU A 528 -9.74 -24.95 29.59
CA GLU A 528 -11.09 -25.19 30.08
C GLU A 528 -12.18 -24.62 29.14
N GLU A 529 -11.82 -23.68 28.28
CA GLU A 529 -12.72 -23.10 27.28
C GLU A 529 -12.92 -24.01 26.05
N VAL A 530 -12.12 -25.09 25.93
CA VAL A 530 -12.13 -25.99 24.76
C VAL A 530 -12.41 -27.42 25.21
N ASP A 531 -13.49 -28.02 24.71
CA ASP A 531 -13.80 -29.41 25.00
C ASP A 531 -12.75 -30.38 24.41
N ALA A 532 -12.60 -31.55 25.03
CA ALA A 532 -11.54 -32.51 24.67
C ALA A 532 -11.64 -33.01 23.22
N ALA A 533 -12.86 -33.18 22.69
CA ALA A 533 -13.07 -33.68 21.33
C ALA A 533 -12.78 -32.59 20.29
N LEU A 534 -13.12 -31.34 20.57
CA LEU A 534 -12.70 -30.19 19.76
C LEU A 534 -11.18 -30.04 19.79
N ALA A 535 -10.56 -30.08 20.97
CA ALA A 535 -9.10 -30.00 21.09
C ALA A 535 -8.40 -31.08 20.27
N GLU A 536 -8.84 -32.34 20.35
CA GLU A 536 -8.28 -33.44 19.58
C GLU A 536 -8.32 -33.20 18.05
N ARG A 537 -9.45 -32.69 17.55
CA ARG A 537 -9.60 -32.34 16.13
C ARG A 537 -8.73 -31.15 15.71
N MET A 538 -8.54 -30.16 16.59
CA MET A 538 -7.81 -28.94 16.26
C MET A 538 -6.28 -29.09 16.34
N ARG A 539 -5.76 -30.01 17.17
CA ARG A 539 -4.31 -30.25 17.33
C ARG A 539 -3.53 -30.41 16.02
N PRO A 540 -3.93 -31.28 15.06
CA PRO A 540 -3.18 -31.42 13.80
C PRO A 540 -3.18 -30.13 12.97
N LEU A 541 -4.31 -29.42 12.91
CA LEU A 541 -4.44 -28.15 12.17
C LEU A 541 -3.56 -27.05 12.79
N ALA A 542 -3.55 -26.96 14.12
CA ALA A 542 -2.72 -26.01 14.86
C ALA A 542 -1.23 -26.27 14.63
N ARG A 543 -0.78 -27.54 14.72
CA ARG A 543 0.62 -27.90 14.42
C ARG A 543 1.00 -27.50 13.00
N ARG A 544 0.14 -27.82 12.03
CA ARG A 544 0.39 -27.49 10.63
C ARG A 544 0.47 -25.97 10.40
N LEU A 545 -0.45 -25.20 10.97
CA LEU A 545 -0.42 -23.74 10.89
C LEU A 545 0.88 -23.18 11.48
N LEU A 546 1.29 -23.64 12.67
CA LEU A 546 2.50 -23.16 13.34
C LEU A 546 3.79 -23.54 12.58
N GLU A 547 3.84 -24.75 12.01
CA GLU A 547 4.93 -25.20 11.13
C GLU A 547 5.05 -24.29 9.90
N LEU A 548 3.94 -24.05 9.21
CA LEU A 548 3.92 -23.20 8.01
C LEU A 548 4.23 -21.74 8.33
N CYS A 549 3.72 -21.23 9.45
CA CYS A 549 4.06 -19.88 9.92
C CYS A 549 5.57 -19.73 10.13
N ALA A 550 6.22 -20.72 10.76
CA ALA A 550 7.67 -20.72 10.93
C ALA A 550 8.41 -20.83 9.59
N ARG A 551 8.00 -21.77 8.72
CA ARG A 551 8.62 -22.03 7.42
C ARG A 551 8.59 -20.80 6.50
N HIS A 552 7.46 -20.09 6.47
CA HIS A 552 7.26 -18.95 5.57
C HIS A 552 7.47 -17.59 6.25
N GLY A 553 8.05 -17.56 7.45
CA GLY A 553 8.45 -16.33 8.12
C GLY A 553 7.27 -15.42 8.46
N VAL A 554 6.12 -15.99 8.81
CA VAL A 554 4.99 -15.24 9.38
C VAL A 554 5.46 -14.61 10.69
N THR A 555 5.20 -13.32 10.88
CA THR A 555 5.72 -12.57 12.04
C THR A 555 4.64 -12.11 13.00
N HIS A 556 3.43 -11.86 12.51
CA HIS A 556 2.35 -11.27 13.30
C HIS A 556 1.05 -12.03 13.09
N ALA A 557 0.29 -12.17 14.16
CA ALA A 557 -1.09 -12.64 14.11
C ALA A 557 -2.08 -11.48 13.94
N HIS A 558 -1.75 -10.27 14.42
CA HIS A 558 -2.57 -9.07 14.33
C HIS A 558 -1.70 -7.80 14.45
N GLU A 559 -2.30 -6.61 14.41
CA GLU A 559 -1.55 -5.33 14.33
C GLU A 559 -0.54 -5.12 15.48
N TYR A 560 -0.90 -5.55 16.68
CA TYR A 560 -0.10 -5.34 17.90
C TYR A 560 0.50 -6.62 18.48
N GLY A 561 0.30 -7.79 17.84
CA GLY A 561 0.67 -9.08 18.41
C GLY A 561 1.40 -9.99 17.42
N GLY A 562 2.52 -10.53 17.90
CA GLY A 562 3.37 -11.45 17.16
C GLY A 562 2.71 -12.83 16.96
N ILE A 563 3.20 -13.59 15.98
CA ILE A 563 2.74 -14.97 15.78
C ILE A 563 3.13 -15.87 16.97
N ASP A 564 4.21 -15.54 17.68
CA ASP A 564 4.69 -16.33 18.81
C ASP A 564 3.76 -16.25 20.02
N GLU A 565 3.08 -15.12 20.23
CA GLU A 565 2.04 -15.02 21.25
C GLU A 565 0.86 -15.96 20.94
N ALA A 566 0.44 -15.99 19.68
CA ALA A 566 -0.60 -16.92 19.23
C ALA A 566 -0.15 -18.39 19.34
N ARG A 567 1.13 -18.68 19.05
CA ARG A 567 1.75 -20.00 19.24
C ARG A 567 1.65 -20.43 20.70
N THR A 568 2.18 -19.64 21.62
CA THR A 568 2.17 -19.96 23.06
C THR A 568 0.75 -20.20 23.57
N ARG A 569 -0.21 -19.35 23.15
CA ARG A 569 -1.62 -19.53 23.51
C ARG A 569 -2.18 -20.86 22.98
N LEU A 570 -2.00 -21.15 21.69
CA LEU A 570 -2.51 -22.38 21.08
C LEU A 570 -1.86 -23.64 21.67
N GLU A 571 -0.57 -23.60 21.97
CA GLU A 571 0.15 -24.70 22.63
C GLU A 571 -0.42 -24.99 24.01
N ALA A 572 -0.68 -23.95 24.80
CA ALA A 572 -1.30 -24.07 26.12
C ALA A 572 -2.73 -24.62 26.02
N VAL A 573 -3.58 -24.00 25.20
CA VAL A 573 -5.01 -24.36 25.04
C VAL A 573 -5.18 -25.80 24.54
N LEU A 574 -4.36 -26.24 23.59
CA LEU A 574 -4.52 -27.53 22.92
C LEU A 574 -3.63 -28.65 23.51
N GLY A 575 -2.76 -28.32 24.47
CA GLY A 575 -1.79 -29.25 25.05
C GLY A 575 -0.76 -29.75 24.03
N LEU A 576 -0.27 -28.86 23.17
CA LEU A 576 0.79 -29.20 22.21
C LEU A 576 2.14 -29.20 22.94
N ARG A 577 2.98 -30.21 22.70
CA ARG A 577 4.38 -30.15 23.16
C ARG A 577 5.12 -29.12 22.30
N ALA A 578 5.89 -28.24 22.93
CA ALA A 578 6.81 -27.35 22.22
C ALA A 578 7.75 -28.22 21.37
N GLY A 579 7.69 -28.01 20.05
CA GLY A 579 8.44 -28.76 19.04
C GLY A 579 9.60 -27.96 18.49
#